data_AF-A0A2I0NYX7-F1
#
_entry.id   AF-A0A2I0NYX7-F1
#
_cell.length_a   1.000
_cell.length_b   1.000
_cell.length_c   1.000
_cell.angle_alpha   90.00
_cell.angle_beta   90.00
_cell.angle_gamma   90.00
#
_symmetry.space_group_name_H-M   'P 1'
#
loop_
_entity.id
_entity.type
_entity.pdbx_description
1 polymer ?
#
loop_
_entity_poly.entity_id
_entity_poly.type
_entity_poly.pdbx_seq_one_letter_code
_entity_poly.pdbx_strand_id
1 'polypeptide(L)'
;MIYENNGAPHKNRSIQMDPTITITGLQGLPLIQKGDDIAEMICKRISLKDGDVLCIATTIISKANGHSCRLEDITPGEQACHIASVTGEDPR
;
A
#
# COMPACT_ATOMS: atom_id res chain seq x y z
N MET A 1 -10.69 56.97 42.30
CA MET A 1 -11.65 55.98 42.81
C MET A 1 -12.50 55.46 41.66
N ILE A 2 -11.98 54.48 40.92
CA ILE A 2 -12.71 53.36 40.32
C ILE A 2 -11.67 52.32 39.91
N TYR A 3 -12.00 51.06 40.16
CA TYR A 3 -11.12 50.00 40.63
C TYR A 3 -10.26 49.34 39.55
N GLU A 4 -9.06 48.91 39.95
CA GLU A 4 -8.22 47.93 39.25
C GLU A 4 -9.01 46.64 39.02
N ASN A 5 -8.91 46.07 37.82
CA ASN A 5 -9.28 44.67 37.59
C ASN A 5 -8.07 43.93 37.03
N ASN A 6 -7.24 43.44 37.95
CA ASN A 6 -6.10 42.57 37.70
C ASN A 6 -6.59 41.12 37.48
N GLY A 7 -6.19 40.55 36.34
CA GLY A 7 -5.76 39.15 36.27
C GLY A 7 -6.81 38.08 35.92
N ALA A 8 -6.85 37.71 34.64
CA ALA A 8 -6.63 36.32 34.22
C ALA A 8 -6.41 36.27 32.69
N PRO A 9 -5.24 35.82 32.18
CA PRO A 9 -5.13 35.46 30.78
C PRO A 9 -5.88 34.13 30.60
N HIS A 10 -7.02 34.14 29.90
CA HIS A 10 -7.63 32.90 29.43
C HIS A 10 -6.67 32.24 28.44
N LYS A 11 -5.93 31.26 28.96
CA LYS A 11 -5.16 30.19 28.31
C LYS A 11 -5.03 30.36 26.79
N ASN A 12 -3.80 30.65 26.35
CA ASN A 12 -3.32 30.22 25.05
C ASN A 12 -3.74 28.75 24.87
N ARG A 13 -4.75 28.53 24.02
CA ARG A 13 -5.09 27.20 23.54
C ARG A 13 -3.87 26.80 22.72
N SER A 14 -2.98 26.01 23.31
CA SER A 14 -1.95 25.29 22.56
C SER A 14 -2.64 24.72 21.33
N ILE A 15 -2.25 25.18 20.15
CA ILE A 15 -2.70 24.59 18.89
C ILE A 15 -2.18 23.16 18.96
N GLN A 16 -3.02 22.24 19.40
CA GLN A 16 -2.76 20.82 19.31
C GLN A 16 -2.87 20.53 17.82
N MET A 17 -1.74 20.54 17.13
CA MET A 17 -1.70 20.11 15.73
C MET A 17 -2.05 18.64 15.75
N ASP A 18 -3.19 18.29 15.16
CA ASP A 18 -3.49 16.90 14.87
C ASP A 18 -2.34 16.33 14.03
N PRO A 19 -1.88 15.10 14.32
CA PRO A 19 -0.72 14.53 13.64
C PRO A 19 -0.95 14.53 12.13
N THR A 20 -0.04 15.17 11.40
CA THR A 20 -0.10 15.24 9.94
C THR A 20 0.31 13.89 9.37
N ILE A 21 -0.58 13.27 8.60
CA ILE A 21 -0.28 12.04 7.84
C ILE A 21 0.15 12.43 6.43
N THR A 22 1.26 11.87 5.97
CA THR A 22 1.75 12.05 4.59
C THR A 22 1.74 10.70 3.86
N ILE A 23 1.23 10.68 2.63
CA ILE A 23 1.20 9.48 1.77
C ILE A 23 1.96 9.83 0.50
N THR A 24 2.99 9.04 0.18
CA THR A 24 3.84 9.27 -1.00
C THR A 24 3.88 8.02 -1.85
N GLY A 25 3.50 8.14 -3.12
CA GLY A 25 3.61 7.05 -4.09
C GLY A 25 5.04 6.90 -4.61
N LEU A 26 5.60 5.70 -4.52
CA LEU A 26 6.91 5.39 -5.08
C LEU A 26 6.87 5.37 -6.61
N GLN A 27 7.72 6.16 -7.25
CA GLN A 27 7.80 6.26 -8.71
C GLN A 27 9.03 5.53 -9.27
N GLY A 28 9.00 5.21 -10.56
CA GLY A 28 10.17 4.70 -11.30
C GLY A 28 10.55 3.26 -11.00
N LEU A 29 9.64 2.46 -10.45
CA LEU A 29 9.80 1.00 -10.45
C LEU A 29 9.59 0.45 -11.88
N PRO A 30 10.46 -0.45 -12.35
CA PRO A 30 10.27 -1.12 -13.63
C PRO A 30 9.13 -2.15 -13.55
N LEU A 31 8.84 -2.78 -14.70
CA LEU A 31 7.94 -3.93 -14.72
C LEU A 31 8.60 -5.13 -14.03
N ILE A 32 8.06 -5.51 -12.88
CA ILE A 32 8.59 -6.59 -12.03
C ILE A 32 8.57 -7.94 -12.75
N GLN A 33 9.68 -8.66 -12.66
CA GLN A 33 9.92 -10.00 -13.18
C GLN A 33 10.24 -10.99 -12.05
N LYS A 34 10.17 -12.28 -12.40
CA LYS A 34 10.60 -13.35 -11.49
C LYS A 34 12.06 -13.16 -11.09
N GLY A 35 12.32 -13.19 -9.79
CA GLY A 35 13.65 -13.05 -9.19
C GLY A 35 14.04 -11.62 -8.83
N ASP A 36 13.21 -10.61 -9.13
CA ASP A 36 13.50 -9.23 -8.73
C ASP A 36 13.48 -9.06 -7.20
N ASP A 37 14.50 -8.40 -6.66
CA ASP A 37 14.54 -8.01 -5.25
C ASP A 37 13.76 -6.71 -5.04
N ILE A 38 12.48 -6.85 -4.67
CA ILE A 38 11.58 -5.72 -4.44
C ILE A 38 12.09 -4.80 -3.33
N ALA A 39 12.67 -5.36 -2.26
CA ALA A 39 13.12 -4.56 -1.13
C ALA A 39 14.32 -3.68 -1.54
N GLU A 40 15.31 -4.27 -2.20
CA GLU A 40 16.47 -3.52 -2.71
C GLU A 40 16.04 -2.42 -3.70
N MET A 41 15.09 -2.73 -4.60
CA MET A 41 14.58 -1.77 -5.57
C MET A 41 13.86 -0.57 -4.93
N ILE A 42 13.12 -0.79 -3.85
CA ILE A 42 12.45 0.26 -3.08
C ILE A 42 13.49 1.10 -2.33
N CYS A 43 14.41 0.47 -1.59
CA CYS A 43 15.43 1.15 -0.81
C CYS A 43 16.39 2.01 -1.65
N LYS A 44 16.62 1.65 -2.91
CA LYS A 44 17.41 2.48 -3.86
C LYS A 44 16.73 3.79 -4.26
N ARG A 45 15.42 3.95 -4.01
CA ARG A 45 14.61 5.07 -4.51
C ARG A 45 14.07 5.98 -3.41
N ILE A 46 13.93 5.46 -2.19
CA ILE A 46 13.43 6.23 -1.05
C ILE A 46 14.25 5.96 0.20
N SER A 47 14.35 6.97 1.05
CA SER A 47 14.84 6.81 2.41
C SER A 47 13.66 6.68 3.36
N LEU A 48 13.54 5.54 4.01
CA LEU A 48 12.55 5.29 5.05
C LEU A 48 13.07 5.79 6.41
N LYS A 49 12.17 6.29 7.25
CA LYS A 49 12.44 6.67 8.64
C LYS A 49 11.77 5.69 9.59
N ASP A 50 12.24 5.67 10.82
CA ASP A 50 11.60 4.90 11.87
C ASP A 50 10.13 5.35 12.05
N GLY A 51 9.22 4.38 12.11
CA GLY A 51 7.78 4.61 12.15
C GLY A 51 7.09 4.73 10.78
N ASP A 52 7.82 4.76 9.66
CA ASP A 52 7.20 4.72 8.33
C ASP A 52 6.54 3.36 8.05
N VAL A 53 5.42 3.38 7.32
CA VAL A 53 4.72 2.17 6.88
C VAL A 53 4.84 2.03 5.37
N LEU A 54 5.33 0.87 4.92
CA LEU A 54 5.45 0.54 3.50
C LEU A 54 4.27 -0.34 3.06
N CYS A 55 3.42 0.21 2.17
CA CYS A 55 2.32 -0.53 1.56
C CYS A 55 2.72 -1.05 0.18
N ILE A 56 2.64 -2.38 -0.01
CA ILE A 56 2.99 -3.03 -1.28
C ILE A 56 1.80 -3.82 -1.81
N ALA A 57 1.49 -3.64 -3.10
CA ALA A 57 0.49 -4.47 -3.77
C ALA A 57 0.99 -5.90 -3.94
N THR A 58 0.15 -6.89 -3.61
CA THR A 58 0.49 -8.32 -3.72
C THR A 58 0.98 -8.72 -5.12
N THR A 59 0.48 -8.08 -6.17
CA THR A 59 0.83 -8.36 -7.56
C THR A 59 2.33 -8.33 -7.82
N ILE A 60 3.06 -7.35 -7.27
CA ILE A 60 4.51 -7.28 -7.50
C ILE A 60 5.27 -8.38 -6.73
N ILE A 61 4.77 -8.75 -5.56
CA ILE A 61 5.33 -9.87 -4.78
C ILE A 61 5.10 -11.19 -5.52
N SER A 62 3.90 -11.42 -6.04
CA SER A 62 3.59 -12.60 -6.86
C SER A 62 4.45 -12.69 -8.12
N LYS A 63 4.71 -11.57 -8.80
CA LYS A 63 5.60 -11.54 -9.98
C LYS A 63 7.05 -11.85 -9.60
N ALA A 64 7.58 -11.22 -8.55
CA ALA A 64 8.92 -11.47 -8.06
C ALA A 64 9.12 -12.94 -7.66
N ASN A 65 8.13 -13.54 -7.03
CA ASN A 65 8.15 -14.96 -6.64
C ASN A 65 7.89 -15.93 -7.81
N GLY A 66 7.50 -15.43 -8.98
CA GLY A 66 7.21 -16.26 -10.15
C GLY A 66 5.89 -17.03 -10.05
N HIS A 67 4.90 -16.50 -9.34
CA HIS A 67 3.55 -17.09 -9.22
C HIS A 67 2.64 -16.79 -10.43
N SER A 68 3.20 -16.38 -11.57
CA SER A 68 2.47 -16.24 -12.82
C SER A 68 2.49 -17.56 -13.60
N CYS A 69 1.35 -17.98 -14.10
CA CYS A 69 1.22 -19.11 -15.03
C CYS A 69 0.56 -18.65 -16.33
N ARG A 70 0.74 -19.42 -17.41
CA ARG A 70 0.02 -19.19 -18.65
C ARG A 70 -1.28 -19.99 -18.57
N LEU A 71 -2.41 -19.37 -18.93
CA LEU A 71 -3.70 -20.05 -18.89
C LEU A 71 -3.72 -21.30 -19.79
N GLU A 72 -2.95 -21.31 -20.89
CA GLU A 72 -2.83 -22.49 -21.75
C GLU A 72 -2.15 -23.70 -21.09
N ASP A 73 -1.41 -23.49 -19.99
CA ASP A 73 -0.75 -24.57 -19.25
C ASP A 73 -1.68 -25.21 -18.18
N ILE A 74 -2.90 -24.69 -18.01
CA ILE A 74 -3.86 -25.14 -16.99
C ILE A 74 -4.85 -26.12 -17.61
N THR A 75 -4.95 -27.32 -17.02
CA THR A 75 -6.01 -28.29 -17.33
C THR A 75 -7.15 -28.12 -16.32
N PRO A 76 -8.35 -27.69 -16.73
CA PRO A 76 -9.43 -27.41 -15.81
C PRO A 76 -10.03 -28.70 -15.23
N GLY A 77 -10.34 -28.69 -13.93
CA GLY A 77 -11.05 -29.77 -13.27
C GLY A 77 -12.57 -29.68 -13.45
N GLU A 78 -13.29 -30.76 -13.12
CA GLU A 78 -14.75 -30.82 -13.27
C GLU A 78 -15.47 -29.66 -12.58
N GLN A 79 -15.03 -29.28 -11.37
CA GLN A 79 -15.60 -28.16 -10.63
C GLN A 79 -15.39 -26.82 -11.35
N ALA A 80 -14.22 -26.60 -11.96
CA ALA A 80 -13.93 -25.36 -12.67
C ALA A 80 -14.78 -25.26 -13.95
N CYS A 81 -14.94 -26.36 -14.69
CA CYS A 81 -15.86 -26.45 -15.82
C CYS A 81 -17.32 -26.17 -15.42
N HIS A 82 -17.75 -26.68 -14.26
CA HIS A 82 -19.10 -26.40 -13.75
C HIS A 82 -19.28 -24.90 -13.44
N ILE A 83 -18.32 -24.28 -12.77
CA ILE A 83 -18.34 -22.84 -12.47
C ILE A 83 -18.39 -22.02 -13.77
N ALA A 84 -17.53 -22.34 -14.74
CA ALA A 84 -17.51 -21.67 -16.05
C ALA A 84 -18.85 -21.78 -16.79
N SER A 85 -19.55 -22.93 -16.67
CA SER A 85 -20.86 -23.10 -17.30
C SER A 85 -21.95 -22.16 -16.76
N VAL A 86 -21.81 -21.71 -15.50
CA VAL A 86 -22.78 -20.80 -14.86
C VAL A 86 -22.32 -19.33 -14.89
N THR A 87 -21.01 -19.07 -14.90
CA THR A 87 -20.46 -17.70 -14.93
C THR A 87 -20.15 -17.18 -16.33
N GLY A 88 -19.91 -18.06 -17.31
CA GLY A 88 -19.42 -17.70 -18.64
C GLY A 88 -17.93 -17.37 -18.72
N GLU A 89 -17.19 -17.58 -17.62
CA GLU A 89 -15.73 -17.36 -17.54
C GLU A 89 -14.95 -18.52 -18.18
N ASP A 90 -13.65 -18.32 -18.42
CA ASP A 90 -12.74 -19.41 -18.82
C ASP A 90 -12.59 -20.39 -17.65
N PRO A 91 -12.71 -21.72 -17.85
CA PRO A 91 -12.54 -22.70 -16.78
C PRO A 91 -11.10 -22.86 -16.27
N ARG A 92 -10.12 -22.19 -16.90
CA ARG A 92 -8.68 -22.26 -16.58
C ARG A 92 -8.21 -21.15 -15.67
#